data_AF-A0A7X5WMJ6-F1
#
_entry.id   AF-A0A7X5WMJ6-F1
#
_cell.length_a   1.000
_cell.length_b   1.000
_cell.length_c   1.000
_cell.angle_alpha   90.00
_cell.angle_beta   90.00
_cell.angle_gamma   90.00
#
_symmetry.space_group_name_H-M   'P 1'
#
loop_
_entity.id
_entity.type
_entity.pdbx_description
1 polymer ?
#
loop_
_entity_poly.entity_id
_entity_poly.type
_entity_poly.pdbx_seq_one_letter_code
_entity_poly.pdbx_strand_id
1 'polypeptide(L)'
;MSVDDRVAADRARFAEWARYAREQGEVPAIPAATVVVLRDGGSGLETLMLRRNSKIAFGGMWVFPGGRVDDADRTGVDDDVDAARNAAVREAREETALEVDPGAMVLFA
;
A
#
# COMPACT_ATOMS: atom_id res chain seq x y z
N MET A 1 17.04 -2.51 19.15
CA MET A 1 17.28 -2.74 17.72
C MET A 1 17.41 -1.38 17.07
N SER A 2 18.55 -1.10 16.46
CA SER A 2 18.84 0.18 15.80
C SER A 2 18.01 0.36 14.52
N VAL A 3 18.01 1.55 13.92
CA VAL A 3 17.41 1.78 12.60
C VAL A 3 18.11 0.90 11.55
N ASP A 4 19.44 0.81 11.63
CA ASP A 4 20.25 0.01 10.70
C ASP A 4 19.92 -1.48 10.80
N ASP A 5 19.74 -2.00 12.02
CA ASP A 5 19.33 -3.39 12.26
C ASP A 5 17.96 -3.69 11.62
N ARG A 6 17.02 -2.74 11.69
CA ARG A 6 15.67 -2.88 11.10
C ARG A 6 15.75 -2.87 9.58
N VAL A 7 16.51 -1.94 9.00
CA VAL A 7 16.71 -1.85 7.55
C VAL A 7 17.35 -3.13 7.00
N ALA A 8 18.34 -3.67 7.70
CA ALA A 8 18.97 -4.93 7.33
C ALA A 8 17.98 -6.11 7.37
N ALA A 9 17.13 -6.18 8.39
CA ALA A 9 16.12 -7.22 8.55
C ALA A 9 15.04 -7.18 7.44
N ASP A 10 14.55 -5.98 7.09
CA ASP A 10 13.56 -5.80 6.03
C ASP A 10 14.14 -6.17 4.65
N ARG A 11 15.39 -5.80 4.38
CA ARG A 11 16.11 -6.21 3.15
C ARG A 11 16.28 -7.72 3.03
N ALA A 12 16.62 -8.39 4.13
CA ALA A 12 16.77 -9.84 4.15
C ALA A 12 15.44 -10.55 3.85
N ARG A 13 14.33 -10.10 4.46
CA ARG A 13 12.98 -10.63 4.18
C ARG A 13 12.58 -10.45 2.72
N PHE A 14 12.87 -9.28 2.13
CA PHE A 14 12.57 -9.04 0.71
C PHE A 14 13.38 -9.97 -0.20
N ALA A 15 14.67 -10.17 0.08
CA ALA A 15 15.52 -11.08 -0.70
C ALA A 15 15.02 -12.53 -0.63
N GLU A 16 14.55 -12.97 0.55
CA GLU A 16 13.96 -14.29 0.73
C GLU A 16 12.67 -14.46 -0.09
N TRP A 17 11.77 -13.47 -0.03
CA TRP A 17 10.54 -13.46 -0.84
C TRP A 17 10.85 -13.48 -2.35
N ALA A 18 11.80 -12.67 -2.81
CA ALA A 18 12.19 -12.61 -4.21
C ALA A 18 12.77 -13.94 -4.72
N ARG A 19 13.52 -14.65 -3.87
CA ARG A 19 14.00 -16.00 -4.17
C ARG A 19 12.84 -16.99 -4.26
N TYR A 20 11.93 -16.99 -3.29
CA TYR A 20 10.74 -17.85 -3.29
C TYR A 20 9.90 -17.66 -4.56
N ALA A 21 9.65 -16.42 -4.98
CA ALA A 21 8.90 -16.13 -6.21
C ALA A 21 9.58 -16.69 -7.47
N ARG A 22 10.91 -16.60 -7.57
CA ARG A 22 11.68 -17.16 -8.70
C ARG A 22 11.63 -18.69 -8.76
N GLU A 23 11.64 -19.34 -7.60
CA GLU A 23 11.68 -20.80 -7.49
C GLU A 23 10.31 -21.46 -7.72
N GLN A 24 9.22 -20.77 -7.34
CA GLN A 24 7.85 -21.32 -7.40
C GLN A 24 7.08 -20.92 -8.67
N GLY A 25 7.64 -20.04 -9.51
CA GLY A 25 6.99 -19.52 -10.71
C GLY A 25 6.13 -18.27 -10.44
N GLU A 26 5.92 -17.46 -11.48
CA GLU A 26 5.16 -16.22 -11.38
C GLU A 26 3.66 -16.49 -11.23
N VAL A 27 3.11 -16.02 -10.10
CA VAL A 27 1.66 -15.84 -9.95
C VAL A 27 1.28 -14.56 -10.69
N PRO A 28 0.18 -14.53 -11.47
CA PRO A 28 -0.27 -13.31 -12.12
C PRO A 28 -0.38 -12.15 -11.13
N ALA A 29 0.16 -10.99 -11.51
CA ALA A 29 0.07 -9.79 -10.70
C ALA A 29 -1.39 -9.43 -10.46
N ILE A 30 -1.72 -9.13 -9.21
CA ILE A 30 -3.07 -8.73 -8.81
C ILE A 30 -3.10 -7.19 -8.79
N PRO A 31 -4.05 -6.55 -9.50
CA PRO A 31 -4.22 -5.10 -9.42
C PRO A 31 -4.46 -4.63 -7.98
N ALA A 32 -3.73 -3.60 -7.57
CA ALA A 32 -3.79 -3.04 -6.23
C ALA A 32 -3.58 -1.52 -6.28
N ALA A 33 -4.12 -0.84 -5.28
CA ALA A 33 -3.98 0.60 -5.10
C ALA A 33 -3.27 0.90 -3.76
N THR A 34 -2.50 1.98 -3.74
CA THR A 34 -1.85 2.51 -2.54
C THR A 34 -2.14 4.00 -2.46
N VAL A 35 -2.51 4.49 -1.28
CA VAL A 35 -2.74 5.92 -1.05
C VAL A 35 -1.66 6.51 -0.16
N VAL A 36 -1.10 7.65 -0.56
CA VAL A 36 -0.17 8.43 0.27
C VAL A 36 -0.88 9.69 0.72
N VAL A 37 -1.43 9.67 1.93
CA VAL A 37 -2.12 10.83 2.51
C VAL A 37 -1.09 11.77 3.11
N LEU A 38 -1.02 12.98 2.56
CA LEU A 38 -0.06 14.02 2.97
C LEU A 38 -0.75 15.13 3.76
N ARG A 39 0.01 15.73 4.67
CA ARG A 39 -0.32 17.02 5.28
C ARG A 39 0.95 17.83 5.52
N ASP A 40 0.78 19.13 5.67
CA ASP A 40 1.83 19.98 6.21
C ASP A 40 2.03 19.71 7.71
N GLY A 41 3.27 19.53 8.12
CA GLY A 41 3.71 19.41 9.51
C GLY A 41 4.68 20.55 9.90
N GLY A 42 5.04 20.61 11.17
CA GLY A 42 5.88 21.70 11.70
C GLY A 42 7.30 21.78 11.12
N SER A 43 7.78 20.70 10.51
CA SER A 43 9.12 20.61 9.90
C SER A 43 9.11 20.18 8.44
N GLY A 44 7.95 20.22 7.77
CA GLY A 44 7.77 19.78 6.39
C GLY A 44 6.59 18.82 6.24
N LEU A 45 6.54 18.11 5.11
CA LEU A 45 5.47 17.15 4.83
C LEU A 45 5.49 15.96 5.80
N GLU A 46 4.30 15.56 6.22
CA GLU A 46 4.06 14.34 6.97
C GLU A 46 3.12 13.42 6.20
N THR A 47 3.30 12.11 6.39
CA THR A 47 2.45 11.08 5.77
C THR A 47 1.95 10.09 6.80
N LEU A 48 0.75 9.56 6.58
CA LEU A 48 0.24 8.44 7.36
C LEU A 48 0.91 7.13 6.91
N MET A 49 1.34 6.31 7.87
CA MET A 49 1.77 4.94 7.65
C MET A 49 1.14 4.00 8.68
N LEU A 50 0.91 2.77 8.28
CA LEU A 50 0.37 1.69 9.09
C LEU A 50 1.43 0.65 9.39
N ARG A 51 1.32 -0.02 10.53
CA ARG A 51 2.20 -1.13 10.90
C ARG A 51 1.45 -2.45 10.81
N ARG A 52 1.78 -3.29 9.81
CA ARG A 52 1.11 -4.58 9.61
C ARG A 52 1.33 -5.51 10.81
N ASN A 53 0.28 -6.18 11.27
CA ASN A 53 0.36 -7.17 12.35
C ASN A 53 1.24 -8.37 11.91
N SER A 54 2.01 -8.94 12.84
CA SER A 54 3.13 -9.84 12.60
C SER A 54 2.78 -11.28 12.14
N LYS A 55 1.51 -11.59 11.87
CA LYS A 55 1.03 -12.96 11.58
C LYS A 55 0.87 -13.31 10.09
N ILE A 56 1.25 -12.41 9.18
CA ILE A 56 1.11 -12.59 7.72
C ILE A 56 2.45 -12.25 7.04
N ALA A 57 2.63 -12.62 5.76
CA ALA A 57 3.70 -12.07 4.93
C ALA A 57 3.73 -10.54 5.07
N PHE A 58 4.91 -9.94 5.21
CA PHE A 58 5.14 -8.51 5.54
C PHE A 58 4.76 -8.06 6.96
N GLY A 59 4.57 -9.00 7.89
CA GLY A 59 4.33 -8.70 9.31
C GLY A 59 5.41 -7.83 9.95
N GLY A 60 4.97 -6.75 10.59
CA GLY A 60 5.82 -5.79 11.31
C GLY A 60 6.38 -4.63 10.47
N MET A 61 6.16 -4.64 9.15
CA MET A 61 6.60 -3.55 8.26
C MET A 61 5.67 -2.33 8.35
N TRP A 62 6.25 -1.16 8.08
CA TRP A 62 5.48 0.06 7.85
C TRP A 62 5.06 0.11 6.39
N VAL A 63 3.79 0.38 6.15
CA VAL A 63 3.18 0.45 4.82
C VAL A 63 2.30 1.69 4.72
N PHE A 64 2.06 2.16 3.51
CA PHE A 64 0.96 3.09 3.27
C PHE A 64 -0.37 2.31 3.27
N PRO A 65 -1.50 2.97 3.56
CA PRO A 65 -2.81 2.36 3.39
C PRO A 65 -3.05 1.93 1.94
N GLY A 66 -3.68 0.79 1.75
CA GLY A 66 -3.94 0.27 0.41
C GLY A 66 -4.18 -1.23 0.36
N GLY A 67 -4.62 -1.69 -0.80
CA GLY A 67 -5.09 -3.05 -0.99
C GLY A 67 -5.47 -3.35 -2.43
N ARG A 68 -6.17 -4.48 -2.61
CA ARG A 68 -6.55 -4.99 -3.93
C ARG A 68 -7.63 -4.09 -4.54
N VAL A 69 -7.60 -3.98 -5.87
CA VAL A 69 -8.75 -3.45 -6.63
C VAL A 69 -9.78 -4.56 -6.83
N ASP A 70 -10.93 -4.42 -6.17
CA ASP A 70 -12.03 -5.38 -6.22
C ASP A 70 -13.03 -5.03 -7.34
N ASP A 71 -13.95 -5.95 -7.66
CA ASP A 71 -14.93 -5.75 -8.74
C ASP A 71 -15.87 -4.57 -8.47
N ALA A 72 -16.16 -4.29 -7.20
CA ALA A 72 -16.95 -3.12 -6.79
C ALA A 72 -16.28 -1.79 -7.18
N ASP A 73 -14.94 -1.74 -7.15
CA ASP A 73 -14.18 -0.52 -7.49
C ASP A 73 -14.21 -0.21 -8.98
N ARG A 74 -14.52 -1.21 -9.82
CA ARG A 74 -14.67 -1.10 -11.28
C ARG A 74 -16.08 -0.70 -11.72
N THR A 75 -17.04 -0.66 -10.80
CA THR A 75 -18.44 -0.39 -11.16
C THR A 75 -18.61 1.09 -11.54
N GLY A 76 -18.97 1.34 -12.80
CA GLY A 76 -19.27 2.69 -13.29
C GLY A 76 -18.03 3.53 -13.67
N VAL A 77 -16.87 2.90 -13.83
CA VAL A 77 -15.63 3.53 -14.30
C VAL A 77 -15.09 2.77 -15.51
N ASP A 78 -14.47 3.49 -16.44
CA ASP A 78 -14.05 2.93 -17.73
C ASP A 78 -12.55 2.56 -17.76
N ASP A 79 -11.76 2.99 -16.77
CA ASP A 79 -10.32 2.74 -16.73
C ASP A 79 -9.81 2.21 -15.38
N ASP A 80 -8.63 1.59 -15.43
CA ASP A 80 -7.97 0.99 -14.27
C ASP A 80 -7.48 2.02 -13.26
N VAL A 81 -7.25 3.28 -13.68
CA VAL A 81 -6.78 4.35 -12.79
C VAL A 81 -7.91 4.81 -11.88
N ASP A 82 -9.11 4.96 -12.41
CA ASP A 82 -10.30 5.30 -11.66
C ASP A 82 -10.74 4.13 -10.76
N ALA A 83 -10.59 2.89 -11.22
CA ALA A 83 -10.78 1.73 -10.35
C ALA A 83 -9.75 1.70 -9.21
N ALA A 84 -8.48 2.01 -9.49
CA ALA A 84 -7.45 2.14 -8.44
C ALA A 84 -7.73 3.32 -7.49
N ARG A 85 -8.26 4.43 -7.98
CA ARG A 85 -8.68 5.58 -7.16
C ARG A 85 -9.81 5.19 -6.20
N ASN A 86 -10.81 4.46 -6.68
CA ASN A 86 -11.90 3.94 -5.86
C ASN A 86 -11.39 2.97 -4.77
N ALA A 87 -10.52 2.04 -5.16
CA ALA A 87 -9.88 1.11 -4.22
C ALA A 87 -9.05 1.87 -3.16
N ALA A 88 -8.28 2.88 -3.56
CA ALA A 88 -7.49 3.70 -2.64
C ALA A 88 -8.37 4.42 -1.60
N VAL A 89 -9.52 4.98 -2.01
CA VAL A 89 -10.48 5.63 -1.10
C VAL A 89 -11.09 4.60 -0.13
N ARG A 90 -11.54 3.45 -0.65
CA ARG A 90 -12.10 2.37 0.17
C ARG A 90 -11.11 1.86 1.21
N GLU A 91 -9.89 1.54 0.79
CA GLU A 91 -8.84 1.00 1.67
C GLU A 91 -8.39 2.03 2.72
N ALA A 92 -8.27 3.32 2.35
CA ALA A 92 -7.98 4.39 3.31
C ALA A 92 -9.03 4.43 4.43
N ARG A 93 -10.31 4.34 4.05
CA ARG A 93 -11.43 4.33 5.00
C ARG A 93 -11.43 3.08 5.87
N GLU A 94 -11.23 1.90 5.28
CA GLU A 94 -11.26 0.63 6.00
C GLU A 94 -10.09 0.46 6.98
N GLU A 95 -8.88 0.82 6.56
CA GLU A 95 -7.67 0.61 7.37
C GLU A 95 -7.41 1.74 8.37
N THR A 96 -7.94 2.95 8.12
CA THR A 96 -7.57 4.16 8.88
C THR A 96 -8.74 5.04 9.32
N ALA A 97 -9.96 4.73 8.88
CA ALA A 97 -11.15 5.56 9.05
C ALA A 97 -11.03 6.98 8.46
N LEU A 98 -10.07 7.22 7.56
CA LEU A 98 -9.95 8.47 6.83
C LEU A 98 -10.82 8.45 5.57
N GLU A 99 -11.68 9.46 5.45
CA GLU A 99 -12.39 9.74 4.20
C GLU A 99 -11.47 10.59 3.32
N VAL A 100 -11.22 10.13 2.09
CA VAL A 100 -10.35 10.79 1.11
C VAL A 100 -11.19 11.21 -0.08
N ASP A 101 -11.09 12.48 -0.48
CA ASP A 101 -11.78 12.98 -1.67
C ASP A 101 -11.09 12.46 -2.94
N PRO A 102 -11.75 11.60 -3.75
CA PRO A 102 -11.17 11.11 -4.99
C PRO A 102 -10.81 12.25 -5.96
N GLY A 103 -11.56 13.36 -5.98
CA GLY A 103 -11.31 14.49 -6.88
C GLY A 103 -10.02 15.24 -6.56
N ALA A 104 -9.53 15.16 -5.32
CA ALA A 104 -8.28 15.77 -4.88
C ALA A 104 -7.05 14.86 -5.09
N MET A 105 -7.26 13.60 -5.47
CA MET A 105 -6.17 12.64 -5.64
C MET A 105 -5.39 12.91 -6.93
N VAL A 106 -4.06 12.88 -6.80
CA VAL A 106 -3.12 12.99 -7.91
C VAL A 106 -2.46 11.63 -8.11
N LEU A 107 -2.50 11.12 -9.35
CA LEU A 107 -1.74 9.94 -9.72
C LEU A 107 -0.24 10.28 -9.70
N PHE A 108 0.54 9.49 -8.98
CA PHE A 108 1.99 9.58 -8.94
C PHE A 108 2.56 8.19 -9.28
N ALA A 109 3.23 8.10 -10.43
CA ALA A 109 3.84 6.88 -10.97
C ALA A 109 5.18 7.21 -11.61
#